data_AF-A0A842SIA8-F1
#
_entry.id   AF-A0A842SIA8-F1
#
_cell.length_a   1.000
_cell.length_b   1.000
_cell.length_c   1.000
_cell.angle_alpha   90.00
_cell.angle_beta   90.00
_cell.angle_gamma   90.00
#
_symmetry.space_group_name_H-M   'P 1'
#
loop_
_entity.id
_entity.type
_entity.pdbx_description
1 polymer ?
#
loop_
_entity_poly.entity_id
_entity_poly.type
_entity_poly.pdbx_seq_one_letter_code
_entity_poly.pdbx_strand_id
1 'polypeptide(L)'
;MSYSLLKSETMAEPEEEETETDLLVEYAALIQPDGGMPGTDIEERIMNSLLFILEITQREPEVVEAFQIHLNRLKKFIEKNKKSLNEDNNKKLEDILTRLSKGEQIQGDWKRHLTFMKEKTHQAHKKEIGEILDILE
;
A
#
# COMPACT_ATOMS: atom_id res chain seq x y z
N MET A 1 -11.12 27.27 57.35
CA MET A 1 -11.56 26.52 56.15
C MET A 1 -10.33 26.35 55.26
N SER A 2 -9.76 25.15 55.21
CA SER A 2 -8.57 24.85 54.39
C SER A 2 -9.01 24.51 52.98
N TYR A 3 -8.42 25.17 51.98
CA TYR A 3 -8.47 24.74 50.59
C TYR A 3 -7.45 23.62 50.39
N SER A 4 -7.91 22.41 50.10
CA SER A 4 -7.05 21.33 49.65
C SER A 4 -6.77 21.49 48.16
N LEU A 5 -5.47 21.59 47.84
CA LEU A 5 -4.92 21.54 46.49
C LEU A 5 -4.92 20.10 45.93
N LEU A 6 -5.36 20.00 44.68
CA LEU A 6 -4.91 19.09 43.61
C LEU A 6 -4.98 17.56 43.83
N LYS A 7 -5.87 16.93 43.08
CA LYS A 7 -5.47 15.84 42.17
C LYS A 7 -5.87 16.25 40.76
N SER A 8 -4.93 16.83 40.03
CA SER A 8 -4.97 16.81 38.58
C SER A 8 -4.77 15.36 38.15
N GLU A 9 -5.88 14.65 37.94
CA GLU A 9 -5.87 13.45 37.13
C GLU A 9 -5.37 13.86 35.74
N THR A 10 -4.11 13.56 35.47
CA THR A 10 -3.58 13.51 34.12
C THR A 10 -4.50 12.61 33.31
N MET A 11 -5.37 13.22 32.51
CA MET A 11 -6.01 12.56 31.38
C MET A 11 -4.87 12.11 30.47
N ALA A 12 -4.46 10.86 30.63
CA ALA A 12 -3.80 10.16 29.55
C ALA A 12 -4.84 10.10 28.43
N GLU A 13 -4.58 10.80 27.32
CA GLU A 13 -5.29 10.56 26.07
C GLU A 13 -5.21 9.04 25.80
N PRO A 14 -6.31 8.37 25.47
CA PRO A 14 -6.23 6.97 25.07
C PRO A 14 -5.32 6.92 23.84
N GLU A 15 -4.21 6.20 23.94
CA GLU A 15 -3.45 5.77 22.76
C GLU A 15 -4.42 4.88 21.96
N GLU A 16 -5.11 5.46 20.98
CA GLU A 16 -5.95 4.72 20.04
C GLU A 16 -5.02 3.76 19.29
N GLU A 17 -5.10 2.46 19.59
CA GLU A 17 -4.43 1.42 18.81
C GLU A 17 -4.87 1.58 17.34
N GLU A 18 -3.95 1.98 16.46
CA GLU A 18 -4.22 2.11 15.03
C GLU A 18 -4.83 0.81 14.50
N THR A 19 -6.06 0.89 13.99
CA THR A 19 -6.69 -0.28 13.38
C THR A 19 -6.05 -0.57 12.04
N GLU A 20 -6.19 -1.81 11.55
CA GLU A 20 -5.70 -2.14 10.20
C GLU A 20 -6.33 -1.26 9.12
N THR A 21 -7.57 -0.83 9.32
CA THR A 21 -8.28 0.09 8.43
C THR A 21 -7.65 1.47 8.42
N ASP A 22 -7.21 1.98 9.58
CA ASP A 22 -6.55 3.28 9.69
C ASP A 22 -5.25 3.30 8.87
N LEU A 23 -4.46 2.23 8.96
CA LEU A 23 -3.25 2.06 8.15
C LEU A 23 -3.55 2.03 6.64
N LEU A 24 -4.63 1.40 6.19
CA LEU A 24 -5.02 1.41 4.77
C LEU A 24 -5.41 2.82 4.30
N VAL A 25 -6.08 3.60 5.15
CA VAL A 25 -6.42 5.00 4.88
C VAL A 25 -5.13 5.84 4.78
N GLU A 26 -4.18 5.63 5.67
CA GLU A 26 -2.87 6.30 5.60
C GLU A 26 -2.14 5.97 4.30
N TYR A 27 -2.08 4.69 3.88
CA TYR A 27 -1.45 4.33 2.61
C TYR A 27 -2.19 4.94 1.42
N ALA A 28 -3.52 4.98 1.43
CA ALA A 28 -4.29 5.64 0.39
C ALA A 28 -4.04 7.15 0.32
N ALA A 29 -3.75 7.80 1.45
CA ALA A 29 -3.37 9.21 1.50
C ALA A 29 -2.01 9.50 0.84
N LEU A 30 -1.15 8.49 0.69
CA LEU A 30 0.13 8.61 -0.01
C LEU A 30 -0.01 8.61 -1.54
N ILE A 31 -1.18 8.25 -2.09
CA ILE A 31 -1.40 8.23 -3.54
C ILE A 31 -1.19 9.63 -4.11
N GLN A 32 -0.21 9.75 -4.99
CA GLN A 32 0.19 11.01 -5.59
C GLN A 32 -0.87 11.53 -6.58
N PRO A 33 -0.83 12.83 -6.96
CA PRO A 33 -1.84 13.43 -7.84
C PRO A 33 -2.03 12.70 -9.19
N ASP A 34 -0.97 12.09 -9.72
CA ASP A 34 -1.00 11.30 -10.96
C ASP A 34 -1.57 9.89 -10.80
N GLY A 35 -1.89 9.47 -9.56
CA GLY A 35 -2.55 8.22 -9.22
C GLY A 35 -1.63 7.08 -8.80
N GLY A 36 -0.31 7.26 -8.82
CA GLY A 36 0.65 6.26 -8.37
C GLY A 36 1.06 6.43 -6.90
N MET A 37 1.55 5.35 -6.29
CA MET A 37 2.25 5.42 -5.01
C MET A 37 3.61 6.13 -5.15
N PRO A 38 4.16 6.69 -4.06
CA PRO A 38 5.49 7.29 -4.08
C PRO A 38 6.59 6.23 -4.32
N GLY A 39 7.75 6.68 -4.79
CA GLY A 39 8.92 5.87 -5.15
C GLY A 39 9.98 6.72 -5.84
N THR A 40 11.23 6.25 -5.91
CA THR A 40 12.36 7.01 -6.49
C THR A 40 12.32 7.12 -7.99
N ASP A 41 11.87 6.06 -8.64
CA ASP A 41 11.75 5.98 -10.08
C ASP A 41 10.40 5.36 -10.46
N ILE A 42 10.12 5.35 -11.76
CA ILE A 42 8.82 4.92 -12.25
C ILE A 42 8.55 3.44 -11.99
N GLU A 43 9.58 2.60 -12.01
CA GLU A 43 9.48 1.17 -11.73
C GLU A 43 9.10 0.95 -10.27
N GLU A 44 9.81 1.56 -9.33
CA GLU A 44 9.48 1.48 -7.90
C GLU A 44 8.06 1.98 -7.62
N ARG A 45 7.65 3.08 -8.26
CA ARG A 45 6.28 3.61 -8.12
C ARG A 45 5.22 2.63 -8.65
N ILE A 46 5.47 1.95 -9.78
CA ILE A 46 4.58 0.91 -10.31
C ILE A 46 4.45 -0.23 -9.30
N MET A 47 5.58 -0.67 -8.74
CA MET A 47 5.62 -1.79 -7.81
C MET A 47 4.93 -1.48 -6.48
N ASN A 48 5.14 -0.28 -5.92
CA ASN A 48 4.43 0.17 -4.72
C ASN A 48 2.92 0.29 -4.97
N SER A 49 2.54 0.73 -6.17
CA SER A 49 1.14 0.79 -6.57
C SER A 49 0.53 -0.60 -6.66
N LEU A 50 1.27 -1.57 -7.20
CA LEU A 50 0.84 -2.96 -7.27
C LEU A 50 0.69 -3.58 -5.88
N LEU A 51 1.67 -3.38 -4.99
CA LEU A 51 1.62 -3.87 -3.62
C LEU A 51 0.38 -3.36 -2.88
N PHE A 52 0.05 -2.08 -3.05
CA PHE A 52 -1.15 -1.54 -2.42
C PHE A 52 -2.44 -2.10 -3.02
N ILE A 53 -2.48 -2.36 -4.33
CA ILE A 53 -3.62 -3.07 -4.95
C ILE A 53 -3.75 -4.47 -4.33
N LEU A 54 -2.65 -5.23 -4.25
CA LEU A 54 -2.64 -6.59 -3.71
C LEU A 54 -3.14 -6.60 -2.25
N GLU A 55 -2.60 -5.70 -1.43
CA GLU A 55 -2.99 -5.53 -0.03
C GLU A 55 -4.48 -5.24 0.16
N ILE A 56 -5.09 -4.41 -0.70
CA ILE A 56 -6.53 -4.14 -0.63
C ILE A 56 -7.32 -5.35 -1.12
N THR A 57 -6.92 -6.00 -2.22
CA THR A 57 -7.71 -7.08 -2.83
C THR A 57 -7.81 -8.36 -2.00
N GLN A 58 -6.92 -8.54 -1.01
CA GLN A 58 -7.01 -9.64 -0.04
C GLN A 58 -7.94 -9.35 1.15
N ARG A 59 -8.49 -8.13 1.26
CA ARG A 59 -9.44 -7.75 2.31
C ARG A 59 -10.87 -8.17 1.98
N GLU A 60 -11.75 -8.02 2.96
CA GLU A 60 -13.18 -8.29 2.81
C GLU A 60 -13.80 -7.41 1.70
N PRO A 61 -14.84 -7.90 0.98
CA PRO A 61 -15.44 -7.20 -0.15
C PRO A 61 -15.86 -5.76 0.15
N GLU A 62 -16.35 -5.49 1.35
CA GLU A 62 -16.77 -4.16 1.83
C GLU A 62 -15.59 -3.17 1.86
N VAL A 63 -14.42 -3.65 2.27
CA VAL A 63 -13.18 -2.86 2.26
C VAL A 63 -12.72 -2.63 0.81
N VAL A 64 -12.76 -3.66 -0.03
CA VAL A 64 -12.40 -3.52 -1.46
C VAL A 64 -13.28 -2.48 -2.14
N GLU A 65 -14.60 -2.52 -1.89
CA GLU A 65 -15.56 -1.56 -2.44
C GLU A 65 -15.27 -0.13 -1.97
N ALA A 66 -14.96 0.07 -0.68
CA ALA A 66 -14.62 1.38 -0.13
C ALA A 66 -13.38 2.00 -0.81
N PHE A 67 -12.41 1.19 -1.24
CA PHE A 67 -11.18 1.65 -1.88
C PHE A 67 -11.22 1.65 -3.42
N GLN A 68 -12.38 1.37 -4.05
CA GLN A 68 -12.49 1.20 -5.50
C GLN A 68 -11.97 2.40 -6.32
N ILE A 69 -12.18 3.63 -5.84
CA ILE A 69 -11.65 4.84 -6.50
C ILE A 69 -10.12 4.85 -6.48
N HIS A 70 -9.50 4.48 -5.36
CA HIS A 70 -8.04 4.41 -5.22
C HIS A 70 -7.46 3.31 -6.10
N LEU A 71 -8.07 2.12 -6.10
CA LEU A 71 -7.68 1.00 -6.97
C LEU A 71 -7.71 1.39 -8.45
N ASN A 72 -8.75 2.11 -8.88
CA ASN A 72 -8.86 2.57 -10.27
C ASN A 72 -7.79 3.59 -10.64
N ARG A 73 -7.39 4.48 -9.71
CA ARG A 73 -6.29 5.45 -9.95
C ARG A 73 -4.96 4.74 -10.11
N LEU A 74 -4.66 3.78 -9.24
CA LEU A 74 -3.43 2.98 -9.27
C LEU A 74 -3.33 2.16 -10.54
N LYS A 75 -4.40 1.46 -10.93
CA LYS A 75 -4.45 0.69 -12.20
C LYS A 75 -4.20 1.57 -13.41
N LYS A 76 -4.80 2.76 -13.46
CA LYS A 76 -4.56 3.74 -14.55
C LYS A 76 -3.11 4.24 -14.57
N PHE A 77 -2.53 4.49 -13.41
CA PHE A 77 -1.13 4.88 -13.30
C PHE A 77 -0.20 3.76 -13.82
N ILE A 78 -0.43 2.51 -13.40
CA ILE A 78 0.34 1.36 -13.85
C ILE A 78 0.22 1.21 -15.37
N GLU A 79 -1.00 1.21 -15.91
CA GLU A 79 -1.24 1.06 -17.35
C GLU A 79 -0.52 2.13 -18.19
N LYS A 80 -0.53 3.38 -17.71
CA LYS A 80 0.13 4.50 -18.39
C LYS A 80 1.66 4.32 -18.45
N ASN A 81 2.24 3.70 -17.43
CA ASN A 81 3.68 3.68 -17.21
C ASN A 81 4.34 2.32 -17.42
N LYS A 82 3.60 1.21 -17.54
CA LYS A 82 4.14 -0.15 -17.66
C LYS A 82 5.19 -0.35 -18.76
N LYS A 83 5.18 0.49 -19.81
CA LYS A 83 6.20 0.52 -20.87
C LYS A 83 7.61 0.91 -20.38
N SER A 84 7.74 1.45 -19.17
CA SER A 84 9.04 1.74 -18.55
C SER A 84 9.68 0.51 -17.91
N LEU A 85 8.93 -0.57 -17.72
CA LEU A 85 9.46 -1.84 -17.23
C LEU A 85 10.17 -2.58 -18.36
N ASN A 86 11.12 -3.44 -17.99
CA ASN A 86 11.65 -4.43 -18.93
C ASN A 86 10.56 -5.45 -19.31
N GLU A 87 10.81 -6.22 -20.37
CA GLU A 87 9.81 -7.14 -20.93
C GLU A 87 9.36 -8.20 -19.92
N ASP A 88 10.28 -8.77 -19.14
CA ASP A 88 9.99 -9.79 -18.13
C ASP A 88 9.11 -9.24 -16.99
N ASN A 89 9.47 -8.10 -16.41
CA ASN A 89 8.71 -7.44 -15.34
C ASN A 89 7.34 -7.00 -15.84
N ASN A 90 7.25 -6.50 -17.08
CA ASN A 90 5.97 -6.13 -17.67
C ASN A 90 5.07 -7.37 -17.86
N LYS A 91 5.62 -8.50 -18.29
CA LYS A 91 4.86 -9.75 -18.43
C LYS A 91 4.34 -10.24 -17.08
N LYS A 92 5.20 -10.28 -16.05
CA LYS A 92 4.79 -10.65 -14.68
C LYS A 92 3.69 -9.73 -14.15
N LEU A 93 3.82 -8.42 -14.35
CA LEU A 93 2.82 -7.43 -13.99
C LEU A 93 1.47 -7.70 -14.68
N GLU A 94 1.47 -7.95 -15.99
CA GLU A 94 0.26 -8.25 -16.75
C GLU A 94 -0.42 -9.54 -16.28
N ASP A 95 0.35 -10.58 -15.96
CA ASP A 95 -0.18 -11.83 -15.43
C ASP A 95 -0.88 -11.59 -14.08
N ILE A 96 -0.27 -10.81 -13.20
CA ILE A 96 -0.85 -10.42 -11.91
C ILE A 96 -2.14 -9.60 -12.11
N LEU A 97 -2.11 -8.58 -12.95
CA LEU A 97 -3.30 -7.75 -13.22
C LEU A 97 -4.43 -8.56 -13.85
N THR A 98 -4.10 -9.53 -14.72
CA THR A 98 -5.06 -10.44 -15.32
C THR A 98 -5.72 -11.32 -14.26
N ARG A 99 -4.95 -11.89 -13.33
CA ARG A 99 -5.48 -12.70 -12.22
C ARG A 99 -6.41 -11.86 -11.32
N LEU A 100 -5.98 -10.67 -10.94
CA LEU A 100 -6.79 -9.73 -10.15
C LEU A 100 -8.09 -9.35 -10.89
N SER A 101 -8.07 -9.20 -12.22
CA SER A 101 -9.26 -8.89 -13.02
C SER A 101 -10.30 -10.02 -13.04
N LYS A 102 -9.86 -11.28 -12.82
CA LYS A 102 -10.72 -12.45 -12.71
C LYS A 102 -11.30 -12.63 -11.30
N GLY A 103 -10.95 -11.74 -10.37
CA GLY A 103 -11.33 -11.84 -8.96
C GLY A 103 -10.46 -12.83 -8.17
N GLU A 104 -9.32 -13.27 -8.73
CA GLU A 104 -8.37 -14.07 -7.96
C GLU A 104 -7.73 -13.21 -6.87
N GLN A 105 -7.67 -13.74 -5.66
CA GLN A 105 -6.89 -13.17 -4.57
C GLN A 105 -5.48 -13.73 -4.61
N ILE A 106 -4.49 -12.85 -4.53
CA ILE A 106 -3.09 -13.22 -4.44
C ILE A 106 -2.65 -12.93 -3.01
N GLN A 107 -2.53 -14.00 -2.22
CA GLN A 107 -2.21 -13.93 -0.79
C GLN A 107 -0.74 -13.58 -0.58
N GLY A 108 -0.46 -12.69 0.36
CA GLY A 108 0.90 -12.35 0.76
C GLY A 108 0.94 -11.31 1.88
N ASP A 109 2.11 -11.11 2.46
CA ASP A 109 2.34 -10.06 3.46
C ASP A 109 2.69 -8.73 2.78
N TRP A 110 1.75 -8.24 1.96
CA TRP A 110 1.94 -7.01 1.18
C TRP A 110 2.05 -5.78 2.08
N LYS A 111 1.30 -5.76 3.19
CA LYS A 111 1.39 -4.78 4.27
C LYS A 111 2.83 -4.56 4.75
N ARG A 112 3.60 -5.63 5.00
CA ARG A 112 5.01 -5.49 5.42
C ARG A 112 5.83 -4.66 4.44
N HIS A 113 5.65 -4.87 3.14
CA HIS A 113 6.38 -4.11 2.12
C HIS A 113 5.90 -2.64 2.03
N LEU A 114 4.61 -2.39 2.23
CA LEU A 114 4.08 -1.02 2.31
C LEU A 114 4.58 -0.26 3.55
N THR A 115 4.73 -0.95 4.68
CA THR A 115 5.36 -0.39 5.88
C THR A 115 6.81 -0.02 5.62
N PHE A 116 7.58 -0.89 4.97
CA PHE A 116 8.97 -0.56 4.60
C PHE A 116 9.08 0.65 3.68
N MET A 117 8.16 0.81 2.73
CA MET A 117 8.06 1.99 1.88
C MET A 117 7.84 3.29 2.70
N LYS A 118 7.02 3.23 3.76
CA LYS A 118 6.75 4.38 4.66
C LYS A 118 7.95 4.70 5.57
N GLU A 119 8.70 3.68 6.02
CA GLU A 119 9.66 3.81 7.11
C GLU A 119 11.13 4.07 6.73
N LYS A 120 11.64 3.70 5.55
CA LYS A 120 13.10 3.76 5.26
C LYS A 120 13.53 4.15 3.84
N THR A 121 14.82 4.51 3.76
CA THR A 121 15.59 5.00 2.61
C THR A 121 15.66 4.02 1.42
N HIS A 122 15.40 4.55 0.24
CA HIS A 122 15.11 3.91 -1.05
C HIS A 122 15.96 2.71 -1.53
N GLN A 123 17.22 2.57 -1.11
CA GLN A 123 18.09 1.51 -1.65
C GLN A 123 17.75 0.10 -1.15
N ALA A 124 17.25 -0.04 0.09
CA ALA A 124 16.87 -1.36 0.63
C ALA A 124 15.57 -1.88 -0.01
N HIS A 125 14.67 -0.95 -0.32
CA HIS A 125 13.33 -1.25 -0.83
C HIS A 125 13.33 -1.82 -2.25
N LYS A 126 14.19 -1.30 -3.14
CA LYS A 126 14.29 -1.76 -4.53
C LYS A 126 14.71 -3.23 -4.64
N LYS A 127 15.53 -3.72 -3.70
CA LYS A 127 15.94 -5.13 -3.64
C LYS A 127 14.78 -6.04 -3.24
N GLU A 128 14.02 -5.67 -2.21
CA GLU A 128 12.84 -6.44 -1.78
C GLU A 128 11.75 -6.48 -2.86
N ILE A 129 11.54 -5.38 -3.58
CA ILE A 129 10.58 -5.32 -4.69
C ILE A 129 10.92 -6.31 -5.81
N GLY A 130 12.22 -6.46 -6.13
CA GLY A 130 12.67 -7.45 -7.11
C GLY A 130 12.36 -8.88 -6.65
N GLU A 131 12.57 -9.18 -5.37
CA GLU A 131 12.27 -10.49 -4.78
C GLU A 131 10.76 -10.79 -4.77
N ILE A 132 9.89 -9.78 -4.66
CA ILE A 132 8.43 -9.96 -4.72
C ILE A 132 7.96 -10.44 -6.11
N LEU A 133 8.54 -9.94 -7.19
CA LEU A 133 8.19 -10.42 -8.55
C LEU A 133 8.64 -11.85 -8.80
N ASP A 134 9.62 -12.34 -8.06
CA ASP A 134 10.09 -13.72 -8.15
C ASP A 134 9.25 -14.67 -7.27
N ILE A 135 8.60 -14.15 -6.23
CA ILE A 135 7.65 -14.92 -5.37
C ILE A 135 6.29 -15.13 -6.07
N LEU A 136 5.97 -14.32 -7.08
CA LEU A 136 4.68 -14.34 -7.78
C LEU A 136 4.63 -15.28 -9.01
N GLU A 137 5.72 -16.03 -9.28
CA GLU A 137 5.78 -17.17 -10.22
C GLU A 137 5.16 -18.46 -9.63
#